data_AF-A0A962S6C9-F1
#
_entry.id   AF-A0A962S6C9-F1
#
_cell.length_a   1.000
_cell.length_b   1.000
_cell.length_c   1.000
_cell.angle_alpha   90.00
_cell.angle_beta   90.00
_cell.angle_gamma   90.00
#
_symmetry.space_group_name_H-M   'P 1'
#
loop_
_entity.id
_entity.type
_entity.pdbx_description
1 polymer ?
#
loop_
_entity_poly.entity_id
_entity_poly.type
_entity_poly.pdbx_seq_one_letter_code
_entity_poly.pdbx_strand_id
1 'polypeptide(L)'
;EEDVESIFLDAGAVVSIKSNGQNYLELQRVDLSQDISFYATGGSDKTPPIPSGLTVTIPGAQFPAFTDVPFIDVGGFALTAPGQGSAIRFDTVFTWQPIDTNNPNIIVEISASSFNTTVSCVTSDSGSFAFPEETQNELGTGFFANELSASRIGYHVRFKDDAALVVYSLSQ
;
A
#
# COMPACT_ATOMS: atom_id res chain seq x y z
N GLU A 1 7.77 27.18 3.43
CA GLU A 1 7.58 25.83 4.00
C GLU A 1 8.80 25.58 4.87
N GLU A 2 8.62 25.19 6.13
CA GLU A 2 9.75 24.72 6.94
C GLU A 2 10.13 23.33 6.41
N ASP A 3 11.41 23.15 6.08
CA ASP A 3 11.94 21.84 5.74
C ASP A 3 11.77 20.91 6.96
N VAL A 4 10.91 19.91 6.83
CA VAL A 4 10.76 18.87 7.84
C VAL A 4 12.01 18.00 7.76
N GLU A 5 12.92 18.18 8.71
CA GLU A 5 14.10 17.34 8.84
C GLU A 5 13.66 15.89 9.13
N SER A 6 13.93 15.00 8.17
CA SER A 6 13.61 13.58 8.29
C SER A 6 14.85 12.82 8.71
N ILE A 7 14.80 12.20 9.89
CA ILE A 7 15.89 11.36 10.41
C ILE A 7 15.52 9.88 10.27
N PHE A 8 16.51 9.03 9.94
CA PHE A 8 16.33 7.58 9.94
C PHE A 8 16.64 7.03 11.32
N LEU A 9 15.71 6.26 11.87
CA LEU A 9 15.86 5.67 13.20
C LEU A 9 16.25 4.19 13.09
N ASP A 10 17.21 3.78 13.90
CA ASP A 10 17.59 2.38 14.03
C ASP A 10 16.43 1.56 14.65
N ALA A 11 16.01 0.51 13.97
CA ALA A 11 14.97 -0.42 14.42
C ALA A 11 15.55 -1.73 14.99
N GLY A 12 16.88 -1.78 15.17
CA GLY A 12 17.66 -2.91 15.66
C GLY A 12 18.29 -3.73 14.54
N ALA A 13 18.79 -4.93 14.84
CA ALA A 13 19.63 -5.68 13.90
C ALA A 13 18.86 -6.27 12.69
N VAL A 14 17.77 -7.01 12.94
CA VAL A 14 17.03 -7.75 11.91
C VAL A 14 15.54 -7.59 12.12
N VAL A 15 14.83 -7.14 11.09
CA VAL A 15 13.36 -7.18 11.06
C VAL A 15 12.94 -8.53 10.49
N SER A 16 12.16 -9.29 11.25
CA SER A 16 11.74 -10.64 10.84
C SER A 16 10.28 -10.65 10.42
N ILE A 17 9.98 -11.38 9.36
CA ILE A 17 8.63 -11.65 8.88
C ILE A 17 8.40 -13.15 8.98
N LYS A 18 7.33 -13.55 9.66
CA LYS A 18 6.94 -14.94 9.82
C LYS A 18 5.63 -15.21 9.10
N SER A 19 5.50 -16.42 8.57
CA SER A 19 4.22 -16.97 8.11
C SER A 19 3.84 -18.13 9.03
N ASN A 20 2.65 -18.05 9.64
CA ASN A 20 2.14 -19.10 10.53
C ASN A 20 3.15 -19.52 11.62
N GLY A 21 3.87 -18.55 12.18
CA GLY A 21 4.89 -18.75 13.22
C GLY A 21 6.24 -19.28 12.72
N GLN A 22 6.38 -19.61 11.44
CA GLN A 22 7.65 -20.02 10.82
C GLN A 22 8.34 -18.83 10.17
N ASN A 23 9.67 -18.80 10.21
CA ASN A 23 10.45 -17.75 9.55
C ASN A 23 10.17 -17.76 8.04
N TYR A 24 9.79 -16.61 7.48
CA TYR A 24 9.52 -16.46 6.06
C TYR A 24 10.56 -15.57 5.39
N LEU A 25 10.86 -14.43 6.01
CA LEU A 25 11.80 -13.46 5.49
C LEU A 25 12.49 -12.71 6.62
N GLU A 26 13.77 -12.42 6.45
CA GLU A 26 14.53 -11.55 7.33
C GLU A 26 15.04 -10.37 6.51
N LEU A 27 14.82 -9.17 7.03
CA LEU A 27 15.31 -7.93 6.46
C LEU A 27 16.52 -7.49 7.27
N GLN A 28 17.67 -7.45 6.59
CA GLN A 28 18.92 -7.00 7.16
C GLN A 28 19.00 -5.49 7.03
N ARG A 29 19.64 -4.84 8.01
CA ARG A 29 19.96 -3.42 7.91
C ARG A 29 20.94 -3.18 6.74
N VAL A 30 20.63 -2.19 5.94
CA VAL A 30 21.45 -1.69 4.82
C VAL A 30 21.70 -0.22 5.07
N ASP A 31 22.96 0.15 5.26
CA ASP A 31 23.39 1.53 5.41
C ASP A 31 23.85 2.07 4.04
N LEU A 32 23.19 3.13 3.55
CA LEU A 32 23.59 3.82 2.32
C LEU A 32 24.60 4.94 2.59
N SER A 33 24.47 5.60 3.75
CA SER A 33 25.36 6.65 4.23
C SER A 33 25.37 6.64 5.76
N GLN A 34 26.02 7.63 6.38
CA GLN A 34 26.04 7.75 7.85
C GLN A 34 24.65 7.99 8.45
N ASP A 35 23.76 8.65 7.70
CA ASP A 35 22.44 9.09 8.20
C ASP A 35 21.27 8.35 7.55
N ILE A 36 21.52 7.52 6.53
CA ILE A 36 20.48 6.83 5.76
C ILE A 36 20.67 5.33 5.90
N SER A 37 19.71 4.70 6.56
CA SER A 37 19.62 3.24 6.71
C SER A 37 18.20 2.75 6.45
N PHE A 38 18.08 1.56 5.86
CA PHE A 38 16.80 0.87 5.68
C PHE A 38 16.97 -0.64 5.89
N TYR A 39 15.86 -1.38 5.91
CA TYR A 39 15.86 -2.83 6.07
C TYR A 39 15.38 -3.50 4.78
N ALA A 40 16.18 -4.39 4.23
CA ALA A 40 15.85 -5.08 2.98
C ALA A 40 16.36 -6.53 2.96
N THR A 41 15.84 -7.30 2.00
CA THR A 41 16.39 -8.61 1.69
C THR A 41 17.75 -8.43 1.02
N GLY A 42 18.69 -9.35 1.23
CA GLY A 42 19.98 -9.36 0.52
C GLY A 42 19.88 -9.77 -0.96
N GLY A 43 18.77 -9.44 -1.65
CA GLY A 43 18.56 -9.75 -3.06
C GLY A 43 17.79 -11.05 -3.34
N SER A 44 16.96 -11.52 -2.40
CA SER A 44 16.06 -12.66 -2.64
C SER A 44 14.61 -12.20 -2.60
N ASP A 45 14.15 -11.65 -3.73
CA ASP A 45 12.72 -11.42 -3.93
C ASP A 45 11.98 -12.74 -3.80
N LYS A 46 10.96 -12.77 -2.93
CA LYS A 46 10.10 -13.94 -2.80
C LYS A 46 9.12 -13.92 -3.97
N THR A 47 9.19 -14.94 -4.82
CA THR A 47 8.23 -15.12 -5.90
C THR A 47 6.85 -15.43 -5.31
N PRO A 48 5.75 -14.86 -5.86
CA PRO A 48 4.40 -15.26 -5.51
C PRO A 48 4.16 -16.78 -5.66
N PRO A 49 3.23 -17.37 -4.90
CA PRO A 49 2.31 -16.70 -3.98
C PRO A 49 2.98 -16.32 -2.65
N ILE A 50 2.69 -15.11 -2.18
CA ILE A 50 3.02 -14.68 -0.82
C ILE A 50 2.10 -15.46 0.14
N PRO A 51 2.61 -16.12 1.18
CA PRO A 51 1.78 -16.84 2.14
C PRO A 51 0.83 -15.91 2.90
N SER A 52 -0.33 -16.44 3.27
CA SER A 52 -1.24 -15.76 4.20
C SER A 52 -0.68 -15.75 5.63
N GLY A 53 -1.27 -14.92 6.50
CA GLY A 53 -0.97 -14.90 7.92
C GLY A 53 0.46 -14.43 8.24
N LEU A 54 0.95 -13.46 7.46
CA LEU A 54 2.24 -12.85 7.73
C LEU A 54 2.18 -11.97 8.98
N THR A 55 3.27 -11.96 9.73
CA THR A 55 3.49 -11.08 10.88
C THR A 55 4.90 -10.51 10.80
N VAL A 56 5.10 -9.27 11.24
CA VAL A 56 6.41 -8.62 11.36
C VAL A 56 6.80 -8.45 12.81
N THR A 57 8.06 -8.74 13.13
CA THR A 57 8.69 -8.43 14.41
C THR A 57 9.88 -7.51 14.17
N ILE A 58 9.83 -6.36 14.85
CA ILE A 58 10.87 -5.34 14.90
C ILE A 58 11.54 -5.43 16.28
N PRO A 59 12.85 -5.73 16.36
CA PRO A 59 13.54 -5.93 17.63
C PRO A 59 13.62 -4.65 18.47
N GLY A 60 13.63 -3.49 17.79
CA GLY A 60 13.71 -2.17 18.41
C GLY A 60 15.14 -1.75 18.73
N ALA A 61 15.37 -0.43 18.70
CA ALA A 61 16.57 0.24 19.18
C ALA A 61 16.22 1.70 19.50
N GLN A 62 16.45 2.63 18.55
CA GLN A 62 15.94 3.99 18.64
C GLN A 62 14.43 4.01 18.32
N PHE A 63 14.02 3.25 17.31
CA PHE A 63 12.62 2.96 17.04
C PHE A 63 12.10 1.87 18.00
N PRO A 64 10.88 1.98 18.56
CA PRO A 64 10.38 1.01 19.52
C PRO A 64 10.22 -0.41 18.95
N ALA A 65 10.38 -1.40 19.83
CA ALA A 65 10.13 -2.79 19.49
C ALA A 65 8.63 -3.08 19.25
N PHE A 66 8.33 -3.85 18.20
CA PHE A 66 7.01 -4.38 17.87
C PHE A 66 7.10 -5.89 17.63
N THR A 67 6.19 -6.68 18.19
CA THR A 67 6.26 -8.15 18.10
C THR A 67 5.03 -8.69 17.39
N ASP A 68 5.27 -9.56 16.41
CA ASP A 68 4.28 -10.31 15.64
C ASP A 68 3.08 -9.45 15.17
N VAL A 69 3.35 -8.24 14.66
CA VAL A 69 2.32 -7.35 14.12
C VAL A 69 1.81 -7.93 12.80
N PRO A 70 0.51 -8.21 12.65
CA PRO A 70 0.00 -8.88 11.46
C PRO A 70 0.08 -7.98 10.23
N PHE A 71 0.16 -8.60 9.05
CA PHE A 71 -0.22 -8.00 7.78
C PHE A 71 -1.70 -8.32 7.52
N ILE A 72 -2.38 -7.42 6.81
CA ILE A 72 -3.69 -7.74 6.23
C ILE A 72 -3.46 -8.54 4.95
N ASP A 73 -4.17 -9.64 4.75
CA ASP A 73 -4.15 -10.36 3.48
C ASP A 73 -5.16 -9.71 2.52
N VAL A 74 -4.64 -9.14 1.42
CA VAL A 74 -5.45 -8.46 0.40
C VAL A 74 -5.65 -9.28 -0.87
N GLY A 75 -5.16 -10.53 -0.89
CA GLY A 75 -5.32 -11.45 -2.01
C GLY A 75 -4.94 -10.87 -3.38
N GLY A 76 -5.46 -11.49 -4.45
CA GLY A 76 -5.39 -10.92 -5.80
C GLY A 76 -6.38 -9.78 -5.98
N PHE A 77 -5.95 -8.72 -6.68
CA PHE A 77 -6.80 -7.61 -7.05
C PHE A 77 -6.85 -7.47 -8.57
N ALA A 78 -8.02 -7.15 -9.09
CA ALA A 78 -8.21 -6.81 -10.49
C ALA A 78 -9.51 -6.03 -10.64
N LEU A 79 -9.50 -5.03 -11.51
CA LEU A 79 -10.73 -4.38 -11.95
C LEU A 79 -11.52 -5.35 -12.86
N THR A 80 -12.81 -5.45 -12.58
CA THR A 80 -13.79 -6.10 -13.46
C THR A 80 -14.33 -5.13 -14.50
N ALA A 81 -14.36 -3.84 -14.17
CA ALA A 81 -14.57 -2.75 -15.11
C ALA A 81 -13.85 -1.47 -14.61
N PRO A 82 -13.43 -0.58 -15.52
CA PRO A 82 -13.36 -0.81 -16.95
C PRO A 82 -12.25 -1.82 -17.29
N GLY A 83 -12.37 -2.52 -18.41
CA GLY A 83 -11.38 -3.52 -18.83
C GLY A 83 -10.06 -2.86 -19.25
N GLN A 84 -8.97 -3.65 -19.30
CA GLN A 84 -7.66 -3.15 -19.74
C GLN A 84 -7.74 -2.47 -21.12
N GLY A 85 -7.10 -1.29 -21.23
CA GLY A 85 -7.09 -0.49 -22.46
C GLY A 85 -8.38 0.29 -22.74
N SER A 86 -9.37 0.21 -21.84
CA SER A 86 -10.57 1.03 -21.94
C SER A 86 -10.26 2.50 -21.68
N ALA A 87 -10.95 3.35 -22.42
CA ALA A 87 -11.10 4.77 -22.16
C ALA A 87 -11.60 5.04 -20.73
N ILE A 88 -10.91 5.91 -19.99
CA ILE A 88 -11.41 6.44 -18.72
C ILE A 88 -11.94 7.85 -18.96
N ARG A 89 -13.19 8.09 -18.57
CA ARG A 89 -13.90 9.37 -18.66
C ARG A 89 -14.27 9.87 -17.27
N PHE A 90 -14.65 11.15 -17.19
CA PHE A 90 -15.08 11.78 -15.94
C PHE A 90 -16.25 11.04 -15.25
N ASP A 91 -17.10 10.34 -16.00
CA ASP A 91 -18.26 9.59 -15.51
C ASP A 91 -18.01 8.07 -15.40
N THR A 92 -16.74 7.63 -15.47
CA THR A 92 -16.41 6.20 -15.41
C THR A 92 -16.72 5.61 -14.05
N VAL A 93 -17.37 4.44 -14.08
CA VAL A 93 -17.60 3.60 -12.90
C VAL A 93 -16.60 2.45 -12.92
N PHE A 94 -15.82 2.35 -11.86
CA PHE A 94 -14.89 1.27 -11.60
C PHE A 94 -15.59 0.20 -10.77
N THR A 95 -15.34 -1.07 -11.07
CA THR A 95 -15.89 -2.20 -10.32
C THR A 95 -14.86 -3.29 -10.10
N TRP A 96 -14.91 -3.97 -8.97
CA TRP A 96 -14.03 -5.08 -8.61
C TRP A 96 -14.74 -6.00 -7.61
N GLN A 97 -14.14 -7.16 -7.33
CA GLN A 97 -14.64 -8.06 -6.30
C GLN A 97 -14.08 -7.64 -4.93
N PRO A 98 -14.87 -7.12 -3.99
CA PRO A 98 -14.39 -6.76 -2.65
C PRO A 98 -14.03 -8.02 -1.84
N ILE A 99 -13.12 -7.86 -0.89
CA ILE A 99 -12.73 -8.90 0.09
C ILE A 99 -13.57 -8.75 1.35
N ASP A 100 -13.59 -7.55 1.93
CA ASP A 100 -14.35 -7.25 3.14
C ASP A 100 -14.80 -5.79 3.12
N THR A 101 -16.06 -5.57 2.76
CA THR A 101 -16.64 -4.23 2.63
C THR A 101 -16.76 -3.49 3.97
N ASN A 102 -16.55 -4.17 5.10
CA ASN A 102 -16.66 -3.57 6.43
C ASN A 102 -15.30 -3.31 7.08
N ASN A 103 -14.19 -3.64 6.41
CA ASN A 103 -12.86 -3.45 6.96
C ASN A 103 -12.30 -2.07 6.55
N PRO A 104 -12.25 -1.08 7.47
CA PRO A 104 -11.76 0.27 7.15
C PRO A 104 -10.27 0.32 6.84
N ASN A 105 -9.56 -0.79 7.10
CA ASN A 105 -8.13 -0.91 6.86
C ASN A 105 -7.78 -1.45 5.47
N ILE A 106 -8.80 -1.74 4.64
CA ILE A 106 -8.61 -2.13 3.24
C ILE A 106 -9.15 -1.00 2.36
N ILE A 107 -8.25 -0.42 1.58
CA ILE A 107 -8.54 0.65 0.63
C ILE A 107 -8.19 0.20 -0.78
N VAL A 108 -8.79 0.86 -1.75
CA VAL A 108 -8.44 0.76 -3.17
C VAL A 108 -7.98 2.14 -3.62
N GLU A 109 -6.79 2.19 -4.19
CA GLU A 109 -6.27 3.35 -4.89
C GLU A 109 -6.50 3.16 -6.38
N ILE A 110 -7.07 4.15 -7.04
CA ILE A 110 -7.32 4.16 -8.49
C ILE A 110 -6.68 5.43 -9.04
N SER A 111 -5.76 5.27 -9.99
CA SER A 111 -5.15 6.37 -10.71
C SER A 111 -5.45 6.26 -12.20
N ALA A 112 -5.92 7.35 -12.80
CA ALA A 112 -6.09 7.49 -14.23
C ALA A 112 -5.29 8.68 -14.73
N SER A 113 -4.48 8.45 -15.77
CA SER A 113 -3.61 9.48 -16.37
C SER A 113 -3.85 9.66 -17.87
N SER A 114 -3.76 10.92 -18.27
CA SER A 114 -3.62 11.40 -19.63
C SER A 114 -2.32 12.20 -19.74
N PHE A 115 -1.99 12.71 -20.93
CA PHE A 115 -0.72 13.42 -21.16
C PHE A 115 -0.50 14.65 -20.24
N ASN A 116 -1.58 15.30 -19.79
CA ASN A 116 -1.50 16.54 -19.02
C ASN A 116 -2.27 16.51 -17.69
N THR A 117 -2.96 15.40 -17.38
CA THR A 117 -3.85 15.31 -16.23
C THR A 117 -3.71 13.94 -15.58
N THR A 118 -3.52 13.92 -14.26
CA THR A 118 -3.57 12.71 -13.45
C THR A 118 -4.62 12.91 -12.37
N VAL A 119 -5.52 11.95 -12.23
CA VAL A 119 -6.44 11.86 -11.10
C VAL A 119 -6.10 10.61 -10.31
N SER A 120 -5.87 10.76 -9.00
CA SER A 120 -5.73 9.65 -8.07
C SER A 120 -6.85 9.74 -7.04
N CYS A 121 -7.48 8.62 -6.76
CA CYS A 121 -8.59 8.50 -5.83
C CYS A 121 -8.35 7.32 -4.89
N VAL A 122 -8.67 7.52 -3.61
CA VAL A 122 -8.67 6.47 -2.60
C VAL A 122 -10.10 6.24 -2.15
N THR A 123 -10.51 4.98 -2.11
CA THR A 123 -11.85 4.55 -1.69
C THR A 123 -11.76 3.31 -0.81
N SER A 124 -12.80 3.04 -0.03
CA SER A 124 -12.95 1.75 0.66
C SER A 124 -13.06 0.59 -0.34
N ASP A 125 -12.74 -0.63 0.08
CA ASP A 125 -12.97 -1.86 -0.71
C ASP A 125 -14.46 -2.25 -0.81
N SER A 126 -15.27 -1.34 -1.37
CA SER A 126 -16.73 -1.45 -1.53
C SER A 126 -17.15 -2.25 -2.75
N GLY A 127 -16.20 -2.56 -3.66
CA GLY A 127 -16.46 -3.25 -4.93
C GLY A 127 -16.83 -2.32 -6.10
N SER A 128 -17.05 -1.03 -5.84
CA SER A 128 -17.27 -0.05 -6.88
C SER A 128 -16.93 1.37 -6.44
N PHE A 129 -16.50 2.18 -7.41
CA PHE A 129 -16.22 3.60 -7.24
C PHE A 129 -16.58 4.37 -8.51
N ALA A 130 -17.05 5.59 -8.33
CA ALA A 130 -17.17 6.59 -9.38
C ALA A 130 -16.53 7.86 -8.86
N PHE A 131 -15.97 8.69 -9.75
CA PHE A 131 -15.42 9.97 -9.35
C PHE A 131 -16.50 10.80 -8.62
N PRO A 132 -16.18 11.43 -7.47
CA PRO A 132 -17.10 12.35 -6.80
C PRO A 132 -17.53 13.48 -7.72
N GLU A 133 -18.73 14.03 -7.53
CA GLU A 133 -19.30 15.10 -8.38
C GLU A 133 -18.35 16.30 -8.53
N GLU A 134 -17.65 16.69 -7.46
CA GLU A 134 -16.64 17.74 -7.50
C GLU A 134 -15.49 17.41 -8.46
N THR A 135 -14.92 16.21 -8.36
CA THR A 135 -13.88 15.72 -9.28
C THR A 135 -14.40 15.62 -10.72
N GLN A 136 -15.65 15.19 -10.93
CA GLN A 136 -16.27 15.15 -12.26
C GLN A 136 -16.34 16.54 -12.88
N ASN A 137 -16.72 17.55 -12.09
CA ASN A 137 -16.81 18.93 -12.54
C ASN A 137 -15.44 19.53 -12.87
N GLU A 138 -14.40 19.21 -12.08
CA GLU A 138 -13.03 19.67 -12.34
C GLU A 138 -12.43 19.02 -13.60
N LEU A 139 -12.63 17.71 -13.76
CA LEU A 139 -12.18 16.98 -14.95
C LEU A 139 -12.89 17.47 -16.22
N GLY A 140 -14.19 17.76 -16.09
CA GLY A 140 -15.05 18.18 -17.19
C GLY A 140 -15.32 17.07 -18.21
N THR A 141 -16.31 17.32 -19.08
CA THR A 141 -16.78 16.29 -20.05
C THR A 141 -15.74 15.90 -21.12
N GLY A 142 -14.69 16.71 -21.26
CA GLY A 142 -13.58 16.49 -22.18
C GLY A 142 -12.45 15.63 -21.62
N PHE A 143 -12.48 15.27 -20.34
CA PHE A 143 -11.47 14.40 -19.75
C PHE A 143 -11.50 13.01 -20.37
N PHE A 144 -10.31 12.54 -20.73
CA PHE A 144 -10.08 11.19 -21.20
C PHE A 144 -8.69 10.74 -20.77
N ALA A 145 -8.60 9.58 -20.11
CA ALA A 145 -7.35 8.93 -19.75
C ALA A 145 -7.25 7.55 -20.41
N ASN A 146 -6.03 7.20 -20.81
CA ASN A 146 -5.70 5.94 -21.50
C ASN A 146 -4.79 5.05 -20.65
N GLU A 147 -4.27 5.60 -19.55
CA GLU A 147 -3.52 4.88 -18.53
C GLU A 147 -4.40 4.73 -17.30
N LEU A 148 -4.50 3.51 -16.81
CA LEU A 148 -5.22 3.15 -15.61
C LEU A 148 -4.33 2.25 -14.76
N SER A 149 -4.12 2.64 -13.52
CA SER A 149 -3.60 1.76 -12.48
C SER A 149 -4.61 1.71 -11.34
N ALA A 150 -4.72 0.53 -10.73
CA ALA A 150 -5.48 0.38 -9.52
C ALA A 150 -4.75 -0.60 -8.61
N SER A 151 -4.83 -0.36 -7.31
CA SER A 151 -4.23 -1.24 -6.32
C SER A 151 -5.14 -1.38 -5.11
N ARG A 152 -5.15 -2.56 -4.50
CA ARG A 152 -5.75 -2.79 -3.19
C ARG A 152 -4.65 -2.79 -2.14
N ILE A 153 -4.87 -2.03 -1.08
CA ILE A 153 -3.92 -1.86 0.02
C ILE A 153 -4.61 -2.23 1.32
N GLY A 154 -3.98 -3.11 2.09
CA GLY A 154 -4.43 -3.50 3.43
C GLY A 154 -3.38 -3.07 4.42
N TYR A 155 -3.74 -2.30 5.45
CA TYR A 155 -2.74 -1.75 6.37
C TYR A 155 -3.14 -1.88 7.85
N HIS A 156 -2.14 -1.92 8.71
CA HIS A 156 -2.31 -1.73 10.14
C HIS A 156 -1.43 -0.60 10.59
N VAL A 157 -2.00 0.27 11.42
CA VAL A 157 -1.23 1.22 12.21
C VAL A 157 -1.18 0.71 13.65
N ARG A 158 0.02 0.68 14.23
CA ARG A 158 0.24 0.37 15.64
C ARG A 158 1.02 1.52 16.26
N PHE A 159 0.50 2.06 17.35
CA PHE A 159 1.18 3.11 18.10
C PHE A 159 1.88 2.50 19.31
N LYS A 160 3.06 3.00 19.61
CA LYS A 160 3.79 2.72 20.84
C LYS A 160 4.58 3.96 21.21
N ASP A 161 4.26 4.52 22.37
CA ASP A 161 4.78 5.80 22.84
C ASP A 161 4.49 6.90 21.80
N ASP A 162 5.52 7.59 21.30
CA ASP A 162 5.45 8.62 20.26
C ASP A 162 5.68 8.07 18.83
N ALA A 163 5.83 6.75 18.69
CA ALA A 163 6.06 6.10 17.40
C ALA A 163 4.80 5.45 16.81
N ALA A 164 4.71 5.47 15.48
CA ALA A 164 3.74 4.72 14.70
C ALA A 164 4.46 3.71 13.79
N LEU A 165 4.05 2.45 13.86
CA LEU A 165 4.40 1.43 12.88
C LEU A 165 3.24 1.26 11.90
N VAL A 166 3.51 1.47 10.61
CA VAL A 166 2.59 1.14 9.52
C VAL A 166 3.07 -0.14 8.85
N VAL A 167 2.22 -1.16 8.84
CA VAL A 167 2.45 -2.43 8.15
C VAL A 167 1.41 -2.55 7.06
N TYR A 168 1.81 -2.69 5.81
CA TYR A 168 0.86 -2.78 4.71
C TYR A 168 1.22 -3.90 3.72
N SER A 169 0.19 -4.40 3.06
CA SER A 169 0.25 -5.28 1.90
C SER A 169 -0.41 -4.58 0.72
N LEU A 170 0.02 -4.93 -0.48
CA LEU A 170 -0.45 -4.30 -1.70
C LEU A 170 -0.61 -5.35 -2.81
N SER A 171 -1.67 -5.20 -3.60
CA SER A 171 -2.01 -6.04 -4.75
C SER A 171 -2.43 -5.14 -5.91
N GLN A 172 -1.93 -5.39 -7.12
CA GLN A 172 -2.18 -4.59 -8.34
C GLN A 172 -2.75 -5.48 -9.44
#